data_AF-A0A969QS59-F1
#
_entry.id   AF-A0A969QS59-F1
#
_cell.length_a   1.000
_cell.length_b   1.000
_cell.length_c   1.000
_cell.angle_alpha   90.00
_cell.angle_beta   90.00
_cell.angle_gamma   90.00
#
_symmetry.space_group_name_H-M   'P 1'
#
loop_
_entity.id
_entity.type
_entity.pdbx_description
1 polymer ?
#
loop_
_entity_poly.entity_id
_entity_poly.type
_entity_poly.pdbx_seq_one_letter_code
_entity_poly.pdbx_strand_id
1 'polypeptide(L)'
;MKFRPMIHRRITPQRLAKAIGLGLCLQAISLSGSAQSYYLLTSDSSLAQVLESQPNMPSAAVPVAGLNPGDQLVAIDVRPQTGRLYGLGQNPKTGSAQLYILEMGRSGASAIAIGSTGSFVNAAGNPMPLFANGFDMDFNPTVDRIRVVASNGMNFRMNPNDGAFVDGNLGGAAGSIAGLNPDAALNGGATQGMGTAYSNNEANAALTTQFTLDSSTNALYIQQPPNAGTLINSVPIMLGSNVLDFPPMADLILRQASMPASVVGRSRAWQQQC
;
A
#
# COMPACT_ATOMS: atom_id res chain seq x y z
N MET A 1 -66.76 50.48 9.64
CA MET A 1 -68.10 49.87 9.79
C MET A 1 -68.55 49.40 8.41
N LYS A 2 -68.65 48.06 8.20
CA LYS A 2 -69.93 47.33 7.98
C LYS A 2 -70.64 47.81 6.70
N PHE A 3 -70.79 47.04 5.63
CA PHE A 3 -71.46 45.73 5.52
C PHE A 3 -71.08 45.01 4.22
N ARG A 4 -71.02 43.66 4.25
CA ARG A 4 -71.17 42.79 3.07
C ARG A 4 -72.67 42.52 2.83
N PRO A 5 -73.05 42.16 1.59
CA PRO A 5 -74.10 41.16 1.40
C PRO A 5 -73.67 39.98 0.50
N MET A 6 -74.47 38.93 0.64
CA MET A 6 -74.31 37.54 0.26
C MET A 6 -75.02 37.19 -1.07
N ILE A 7 -74.43 36.20 -1.77
CA ILE A 7 -75.05 35.01 -2.41
C ILE A 7 -75.98 35.20 -3.62
N HIS A 8 -75.66 34.52 -4.75
CA HIS A 8 -76.52 33.49 -5.36
C HIS A 8 -75.76 32.47 -6.23
N ARG A 9 -75.79 31.21 -5.76
CA ARG A 9 -75.84 29.91 -6.47
C ARG A 9 -75.22 29.75 -7.87
N ARG A 10 -74.38 28.72 -8.02
CA ARG A 10 -74.78 27.37 -8.52
C ARG A 10 -73.65 26.35 -8.28
N ILE A 11 -73.97 25.28 -7.56
CA ILE A 11 -73.16 24.05 -7.50
C ILE A 11 -73.57 23.21 -8.71
N THR A 12 -72.60 22.71 -9.46
CA THR A 12 -72.76 21.57 -10.37
C THR A 12 -71.54 20.66 -10.17
N PRO A 13 -71.71 19.35 -9.93
CA PRO A 13 -70.61 18.46 -9.56
C PRO A 13 -69.87 17.93 -10.80
N GLN A 14 -68.74 17.27 -10.53
CA GLN A 14 -67.91 16.47 -11.44
C GLN A 14 -66.92 17.31 -12.27
N ARG A 15 -65.60 17.08 -12.29
CA ARG A 15 -64.80 15.85 -12.12
C ARG A 15 -63.44 16.14 -11.47
N LEU A 16 -62.97 15.18 -10.67
CA LEU A 16 -61.61 15.12 -10.13
C LEU A 16 -60.57 15.14 -11.27
N ALA A 17 -59.56 16.00 -11.15
CA ALA A 17 -58.22 15.73 -11.66
C ALA A 17 -57.19 16.40 -10.73
N LYS A 18 -56.61 15.59 -9.83
CA LYS A 18 -55.38 15.92 -9.09
C LYS A 18 -54.19 15.62 -10.01
N ALA A 19 -53.29 16.59 -10.17
CA ALA A 19 -51.89 16.38 -10.52
C ALA A 19 -51.13 17.62 -10.01
N ILE A 20 -50.66 17.63 -8.76
CA ILE A 20 -49.32 17.17 -8.31
C ILE A 20 -48.22 17.73 -9.22
N GLY A 21 -47.60 18.82 -8.77
CA GLY A 21 -46.43 19.41 -9.39
C GLY A 21 -45.25 18.45 -9.34
N LEU A 22 -44.66 18.20 -10.51
CA LEU A 22 -43.42 17.45 -10.64
C LEU A 22 -42.26 18.44 -10.46
N GLY A 23 -41.79 18.59 -9.23
CA GLY A 23 -40.47 19.17 -8.96
C GLY A 23 -39.42 18.21 -9.49
N LEU A 24 -38.70 18.58 -10.55
CA LEU A 24 -37.53 17.85 -11.02
C LEU A 24 -36.43 18.01 -9.95
N CYS A 25 -36.38 17.08 -9.00
CA CYS A 25 -35.22 16.93 -8.13
C CYS A 25 -34.10 16.36 -9.00
N LEU A 26 -33.20 17.23 -9.46
CA LEU A 26 -31.96 16.84 -10.12
C LEU A 26 -31.08 16.17 -9.05
N GLN A 27 -31.34 14.89 -8.77
CA GLN A 27 -30.42 14.11 -7.96
C GLN A 27 -29.17 13.91 -8.81
N ALA A 28 -28.09 14.58 -8.41
CA ALA A 28 -26.76 14.20 -8.87
C ALA A 28 -26.58 12.73 -8.49
N ILE A 29 -26.68 11.85 -9.48
CA ILE A 29 -26.15 10.50 -9.36
C ILE A 29 -24.64 10.72 -9.29
N SER A 30 -24.11 10.84 -8.07
CA SER A 30 -22.69 10.63 -7.83
C SER A 30 -22.43 9.20 -8.28
N LEU A 31 -21.90 9.04 -9.49
CA LEU A 31 -21.14 7.85 -9.81
C LEU A 31 -20.00 7.87 -8.79
N SER A 32 -20.14 7.11 -7.72
CA SER A 32 -19.02 6.72 -6.89
C SER A 32 -18.09 5.92 -7.79
N GLY A 33 -17.25 6.62 -8.57
CA GLY A 33 -16.01 6.04 -9.03
C GLY A 33 -15.34 5.50 -7.77
N SER A 34 -14.90 4.24 -7.80
CA SER A 34 -14.15 3.65 -6.70
C SER A 34 -13.03 4.63 -6.34
N ALA A 35 -13.17 5.35 -5.23
CA ALA A 35 -12.17 6.32 -4.82
C ALA A 35 -10.98 5.49 -4.34
N GLN A 36 -10.03 5.25 -5.24
CA GLN A 36 -8.78 4.60 -4.90
C GLN A 36 -8.08 5.47 -3.87
N SER A 37 -7.74 4.86 -2.74
CA SER A 37 -6.91 5.50 -1.73
C SER A 37 -5.49 4.98 -1.83
N TYR A 38 -4.55 5.76 -1.33
CA TYR A 38 -3.19 5.34 -1.12
C TYR A 38 -2.83 5.56 0.34
N TYR A 39 -2.05 4.66 0.89
CA TYR A 39 -1.46 4.77 2.21
C TYR A 39 -0.12 5.49 2.13
N LEU A 40 0.12 6.30 3.14
CA LEU A 40 1.34 7.07 3.35
C LEU A 40 1.97 6.62 4.65
N LEU A 41 3.26 6.31 4.65
CA LEU A 41 4.07 6.12 5.84
C LEU A 41 5.01 7.31 6.02
N THR A 42 4.97 7.94 7.19
CA THR A 42 5.85 9.05 7.58
C THR A 42 7.05 8.55 8.40
N SER A 43 8.10 9.37 8.49
CA SER A 43 9.35 9.03 9.18
C SER A 43 9.21 8.79 10.70
N ASP A 44 8.12 9.24 11.32
CA ASP A 44 7.78 9.01 12.73
C ASP A 44 6.92 7.75 12.97
N SER A 45 6.83 6.84 12.00
CA SER A 45 5.98 5.63 12.06
C SER A 45 4.48 5.93 12.19
N SER A 46 4.02 7.03 11.61
CA SER A 46 2.61 7.37 11.48
C SER A 46 2.09 7.02 10.07
N LEU A 47 0.78 6.82 9.95
CA LEU A 47 0.13 6.55 8.69
C LEU A 47 -0.86 7.65 8.30
N ALA A 48 -0.95 7.96 7.02
CA ALA A 48 -2.01 8.78 6.45
C ALA A 48 -2.62 8.09 5.22
N GLN A 49 -3.74 8.62 4.74
CA GLN A 49 -4.35 8.24 3.47
C GLN A 49 -4.46 9.43 2.54
N VAL A 50 -4.34 9.21 1.25
CA VAL A 50 -4.67 10.19 0.22
C VAL A 50 -5.60 9.56 -0.81
N LEU A 51 -6.63 10.29 -1.22
CA LEU A 51 -7.52 9.85 -2.28
C LEU A 51 -6.92 10.22 -3.63
N GLU A 52 -7.01 9.32 -4.62
CA GLU A 52 -6.55 9.59 -5.98
C GLU A 52 -7.23 10.83 -6.59
N SER A 53 -8.50 11.05 -6.24
CA SER A 53 -9.26 12.22 -6.68
C SER A 53 -8.87 13.52 -5.97
N GLN A 54 -8.10 13.43 -4.87
CA GLN A 54 -7.68 14.57 -4.05
C GLN A 54 -6.20 14.41 -3.62
N PRO A 55 -5.25 14.32 -4.57
CA PRO A 55 -3.85 13.98 -4.28
C PRO A 55 -3.13 15.04 -3.42
N ASN A 56 -3.64 16.27 -3.40
CA ASN A 56 -3.09 17.38 -2.62
C ASN A 56 -3.76 17.54 -1.24
N MET A 57 -4.61 16.59 -0.83
CA MET A 57 -5.34 16.61 0.44
C MET A 57 -5.19 15.27 1.18
N PRO A 58 -3.98 14.92 1.66
CA PRO A 58 -3.81 13.76 2.52
C PRO A 58 -4.58 13.97 3.84
N SER A 59 -5.03 12.87 4.43
CA SER A 59 -5.55 12.87 5.80
C SER A 59 -4.46 13.30 6.78
N ALA A 60 -4.88 13.68 7.99
CA ALA A 60 -3.94 13.79 9.09
C ALA A 60 -3.22 12.45 9.31
N ALA A 61 -1.91 12.51 9.59
CA ALA A 61 -1.14 11.34 9.98
C ALA A 61 -1.55 10.90 11.38
N VAL A 62 -1.73 9.59 11.56
CA VAL A 62 -2.08 8.97 12.84
C VAL A 62 -1.00 7.99 13.27
N PRO A 63 -0.59 8.00 14.56
CA PRO A 63 0.46 7.10 15.03
C PRO A 63 -0.02 5.65 15.00
N VAL A 64 0.93 4.73 14.78
CA VAL A 64 0.70 3.28 14.81
C VAL A 64 0.97 2.73 16.21
N ALA A 65 -0.04 2.19 16.86
CA ALA A 65 0.09 1.48 18.14
C ALA A 65 0.34 -0.03 17.92
N GLY A 66 0.94 -0.72 18.91
CA GLY A 66 1.13 -2.18 18.85
C GLY A 66 2.43 -2.66 18.21
N LEU A 67 3.32 -1.75 17.83
CA LEU A 67 4.70 -2.09 17.44
C LEU A 67 5.47 -2.67 18.63
N ASN A 68 6.46 -3.52 18.35
CA ASN A 68 7.35 -4.03 19.39
C ASN A 68 8.18 -2.87 19.97
N PRO A 69 8.60 -2.95 21.25
CA PRO A 69 9.40 -1.90 21.87
C PRO A 69 10.68 -1.59 21.09
N GLY A 70 10.77 -0.35 20.59
CA GLY A 70 11.93 0.14 19.86
C GLY A 70 11.89 -0.10 18.35
N ASP A 71 10.89 -0.80 17.83
CA ASP A 71 10.71 -0.93 16.39
C ASP A 71 10.22 0.40 15.79
N GLN A 72 10.72 0.72 14.61
CA GLN A 72 10.24 1.77 13.74
C GLN A 72 9.59 1.13 12.52
N LEU A 73 8.44 1.63 12.11
CA LEU A 73 7.80 1.20 10.87
C LEU A 73 8.54 1.83 9.69
N VAL A 74 9.20 1.00 8.87
CA VAL A 74 10.14 1.46 7.83
C VAL A 74 9.67 1.21 6.40
N ALA A 75 8.71 0.31 6.19
CA ALA A 75 8.11 0.06 4.89
C ALA A 75 6.65 -0.39 5.04
N ILE A 76 5.82 -0.09 4.05
CA ILE A 76 4.44 -0.56 3.95
C ILE A 76 4.17 -1.12 2.55
N ASP A 77 3.23 -2.05 2.43
CA ASP A 77 2.64 -2.45 1.15
C ASP A 77 1.30 -3.16 1.35
N VAL A 78 0.44 -3.15 0.32
CA VAL A 78 -0.86 -3.83 0.32
C VAL A 78 -0.72 -5.17 -0.39
N ARG A 79 -1.06 -6.26 0.32
CA ARG A 79 -1.01 -7.60 -0.26
C ARG A 79 -2.13 -7.80 -1.29
N PRO A 80 -1.85 -8.02 -2.58
CA PRO A 80 -2.88 -8.14 -3.61
C PRO A 80 -3.89 -9.26 -3.35
N GLN A 81 -3.44 -10.36 -2.76
CA GLN A 81 -4.25 -11.55 -2.50
C GLN A 81 -5.32 -11.31 -1.42
N THR A 82 -5.14 -10.33 -0.53
CA THR A 82 -6.05 -10.10 0.60
C THR A 82 -6.55 -8.66 0.73
N GLY A 83 -5.91 -7.71 0.04
CA GLY A 83 -6.17 -6.27 0.19
C GLY A 83 -5.76 -5.69 1.54
N ARG A 84 -5.07 -6.46 2.40
CA ARG A 84 -4.64 -5.99 3.73
C ARG A 84 -3.34 -5.20 3.61
N LEU A 85 -3.23 -4.14 4.39
CA LEU A 85 -2.00 -3.36 4.53
C LEU A 85 -1.04 -4.09 5.47
N TYR A 86 0.20 -4.25 5.04
CA TYR A 86 1.30 -4.80 5.82
C TYR A 86 2.34 -3.73 6.06
N GLY A 87 3.16 -3.94 7.09
CA GLY A 87 4.29 -3.09 7.39
C GLY A 87 5.48 -3.86 7.93
N LEU A 88 6.68 -3.39 7.61
CA LEU A 88 7.94 -3.88 8.16
C LEU A 88 8.37 -2.98 9.32
N GLY A 89 8.39 -3.51 10.53
CA GLY A 89 9.05 -2.87 11.66
C GLY A 89 10.51 -3.29 11.71
N GLN A 90 11.41 -2.32 11.90
CA GLN A 90 12.85 -2.54 12.07
C GLN A 90 13.29 -1.87 13.36
N ASN A 91 14.09 -2.58 14.16
CA ASN A 91 14.66 -2.04 15.37
C ASN A 91 16.05 -1.45 15.07
N PRO A 92 16.24 -0.13 15.08
CA PRO A 92 17.51 0.48 14.70
C PRO A 92 18.65 0.20 15.68
N LYS A 93 18.36 -0.33 16.88
CA LYS A 93 19.39 -0.67 17.88
C LYS A 93 19.89 -2.10 17.73
N THR A 94 18.98 -3.05 17.47
CA THR A 94 19.32 -4.48 17.38
C THR A 94 19.49 -4.95 15.93
N GLY A 95 18.95 -4.22 14.96
CA GLY A 95 18.89 -4.62 13.56
C GLY A 95 17.97 -5.81 13.33
N SER A 96 17.02 -6.08 14.22
CA SER A 96 15.98 -7.08 14.00
C SER A 96 14.81 -6.49 13.23
N ALA A 97 14.04 -7.31 12.52
CA ALA A 97 12.80 -6.88 11.91
C ALA A 97 11.62 -7.82 12.23
N GLN A 98 10.43 -7.24 12.18
CA GLN A 98 9.15 -7.85 12.49
C GLN A 98 8.14 -7.44 11.41
N LEU A 99 7.42 -8.43 10.86
CA LEU A 99 6.31 -8.16 9.95
C LEU A 99 5.03 -7.87 10.73
N TYR A 100 4.25 -6.91 10.28
CA TYR A 100 2.97 -6.52 10.85
C TYR A 100 1.88 -6.52 9.80
N ILE A 101 0.66 -6.82 10.24
CA ILE A 101 -0.55 -6.34 9.56
C ILE A 101 -0.94 -5.01 10.20
N LEU A 102 -1.23 -4.03 9.36
CA LEU A 102 -1.64 -2.70 9.79
C LEU A 102 -3.13 -2.53 9.55
N GLU A 103 -3.83 -2.06 10.57
CA GLU A 103 -5.25 -1.74 10.51
C GLU A 103 -5.41 -0.26 10.76
N MET A 104 -6.03 0.43 9.79
CA MET A 104 -6.24 1.87 9.86
C MET A 104 -7.67 2.18 10.28
N GLY A 105 -7.81 2.84 11.42
CA GLY A 105 -9.06 3.41 11.90
C GLY A 105 -9.14 4.92 11.62
N ARG A 106 -10.29 5.52 11.93
CA ARG A 106 -10.54 6.94 11.69
C ARG A 106 -9.74 7.88 12.62
N SER A 107 -9.29 7.37 13.77
CA SER A 107 -8.62 8.15 14.82
C SER A 107 -7.27 7.55 15.26
N GLY A 108 -6.77 6.53 14.57
CA GLY A 108 -5.57 5.79 14.97
C GLY A 108 -5.29 4.61 14.05
N ALA A 109 -4.08 4.09 14.09
CA ALA A 109 -3.71 2.85 13.42
C ALA A 109 -3.17 1.84 14.44
N SER A 110 -3.36 0.55 14.17
CA SER A 110 -2.82 -0.54 14.98
C SER A 110 -2.00 -1.51 14.13
N ALA A 111 -0.94 -2.04 14.74
CA ALA A 111 -0.08 -3.06 14.18
C ALA A 111 -0.28 -4.39 14.93
N ILE A 112 -0.43 -5.47 14.17
CA ILE A 112 -0.58 -6.84 14.68
C ILE A 112 0.63 -7.63 14.17
N ALA A 113 1.50 -8.06 15.07
CA ALA A 113 2.70 -8.81 14.73
C ALA A 113 2.36 -10.17 14.08
N ILE A 114 3.12 -10.53 13.05
CA ILE A 114 3.01 -11.82 12.36
C ILE A 114 4.28 -12.63 12.65
N GLY A 115 4.13 -13.79 13.27
CA GLY A 115 5.27 -14.64 13.59
C GLY A 115 6.14 -14.08 14.70
N SER A 116 7.45 -14.12 14.50
CA SER A 116 8.46 -13.71 15.47
C SER A 116 9.48 -12.77 14.86
N THR A 117 10.05 -11.92 15.70
CA THR A 117 11.12 -11.02 15.32
C THR A 117 12.36 -11.82 14.91
N GLY A 118 13.02 -11.41 13.83
CA GLY A 118 14.17 -12.16 13.30
C GLY A 118 15.25 -11.28 12.67
N SER A 119 16.34 -11.95 12.31
CA SER A 119 17.49 -11.41 11.58
C SER A 119 18.13 -12.54 10.76
N PHE A 120 19.08 -12.20 9.91
CA PHE A 120 19.82 -13.18 9.11
C PHE A 120 21.14 -13.57 9.78
N VAL A 121 21.79 -14.57 9.22
CA VAL A 121 23.23 -14.82 9.40
C VAL A 121 23.97 -14.61 8.08
N ASN A 122 25.27 -14.35 8.15
CA ASN A 122 26.13 -14.25 6.97
C ASN A 122 26.66 -15.63 6.53
N ALA A 123 27.47 -15.67 5.47
CA ALA A 123 28.04 -16.91 4.93
C ALA A 123 28.94 -17.69 5.92
N ALA A 124 29.43 -17.02 6.96
CA ALA A 124 30.21 -17.63 8.04
C ALA A 124 29.34 -18.01 9.25
N GLY A 125 28.01 -17.92 9.15
CA GLY A 125 27.07 -18.25 10.23
C GLY A 125 26.98 -17.21 11.35
N ASN A 126 27.64 -16.06 11.21
CA ASN A 126 27.58 -15.00 12.21
C ASN A 126 26.30 -14.18 12.06
N PRO A 127 25.71 -13.64 13.16
CA PRO A 127 24.56 -12.75 13.07
C PRO A 127 24.80 -11.62 12.08
N MET A 128 23.81 -11.37 11.22
CA MET A 128 23.78 -10.31 10.24
C MET A 128 22.54 -9.44 10.49
N PRO A 129 22.65 -8.42 11.36
CA PRO A 129 21.56 -7.50 11.64
C PRO A 129 21.20 -6.66 10.41
N LEU A 130 19.93 -6.31 10.29
CA LEU A 130 19.31 -5.52 9.23
C LEU A 130 19.47 -4.01 9.52
N PHE A 131 20.68 -3.48 9.39
CA PHE A 131 20.92 -2.04 9.51
C PHE A 131 20.92 -1.35 8.14
N ALA A 132 20.00 -0.41 7.93
CA ALA A 132 19.98 0.47 6.76
C ALA A 132 19.25 1.78 7.09
N ASN A 133 19.48 2.81 6.28
CA ASN A 133 18.84 4.13 6.44
C ASN A 133 17.45 4.20 5.78
N GLY A 134 17.01 3.12 5.14
CA GLY A 134 15.81 3.08 4.34
C GLY A 134 15.54 1.67 3.83
N PHE A 135 14.28 1.29 3.85
CA PHE A 135 13.77 0.01 3.40
C PHE A 135 12.55 0.24 2.53
N ASP A 136 12.37 -0.59 1.52
CA ASP A 136 11.12 -0.66 0.77
C ASP A 136 10.68 -2.10 0.64
N MET A 137 9.37 -2.32 0.55
CA MET A 137 8.83 -3.65 0.38
C MET A 137 7.69 -3.71 -0.63
N ASP A 138 7.55 -4.86 -1.27
CA ASP A 138 6.45 -5.10 -2.20
C ASP A 138 6.09 -6.59 -2.27
N PHE A 139 4.80 -6.88 -2.44
CA PHE A 139 4.29 -8.24 -2.61
C PHE A 139 4.48 -8.73 -4.04
N ASN A 140 5.12 -9.89 -4.19
CA ASN A 140 5.09 -10.59 -5.45
C ASN A 140 3.70 -11.20 -5.67
N PRO A 141 2.93 -10.77 -6.70
CA PRO A 141 1.54 -11.20 -6.88
C PRO A 141 1.42 -12.64 -7.40
N THR A 142 2.50 -13.25 -7.89
CA THR A 142 2.51 -14.63 -8.42
C THR A 142 2.88 -15.65 -7.35
N VAL A 143 3.98 -15.44 -6.61
CA VAL A 143 4.48 -16.40 -5.60
C VAL A 143 4.04 -16.09 -4.17
N ASP A 144 3.38 -14.94 -3.96
CA ASP A 144 2.88 -14.51 -2.65
C ASP A 144 4.01 -14.48 -1.59
N ARG A 145 5.05 -13.72 -1.92
CA ARG A 145 6.18 -13.43 -1.02
C ARG A 145 6.43 -11.94 -1.00
N ILE A 146 6.80 -11.44 0.16
CA ILE A 146 7.23 -10.05 0.32
C ILE A 146 8.68 -10.00 -0.11
N ARG A 147 9.00 -9.09 -1.03
CA ARG A 147 10.36 -8.63 -1.24
C ARG A 147 10.63 -7.45 -0.34
N VAL A 148 11.81 -7.40 0.25
CA VAL A 148 12.35 -6.20 0.87
C VAL A 148 13.67 -5.85 0.21
N VAL A 149 13.85 -4.58 -0.13
CA VAL A 149 15.14 -3.99 -0.52
C VAL A 149 15.51 -2.88 0.45
N ALA A 150 16.80 -2.59 0.59
CA ALA A 150 17.27 -1.54 1.46
C ALA A 150 18.34 -0.67 0.80
N SER A 151 18.50 0.54 1.35
CA SER A 151 19.43 1.58 0.84
C SER A 151 20.89 1.14 0.76
N ASN A 152 21.31 0.14 1.53
CA ASN A 152 22.65 -0.45 1.48
C ASN A 152 22.79 -1.61 0.47
N GLY A 153 21.78 -1.83 -0.37
CA GLY A 153 21.75 -2.91 -1.37
C GLY A 153 21.28 -4.26 -0.83
N MET A 154 20.89 -4.34 0.44
CA MET A 154 20.32 -5.57 0.99
C MET A 154 19.02 -5.92 0.26
N ASN A 155 18.84 -7.22 0.02
CA ASN A 155 17.76 -7.78 -0.76
C ASN A 155 17.35 -9.09 -0.10
N PHE A 156 16.08 -9.24 0.27
CA PHE A 156 15.61 -10.46 0.93
C PHE A 156 14.11 -10.65 0.78
N ARG A 157 13.62 -11.81 1.23
CA ARG A 157 12.22 -12.19 1.15
C ARG A 157 11.66 -12.57 2.52
N MET A 158 10.36 -12.33 2.71
CA MET A 158 9.59 -12.80 3.86
C MET A 158 8.30 -13.50 3.41
N ASN A 159 7.83 -14.45 4.20
CA ASN A 159 6.55 -15.11 4.00
C ASN A 159 5.45 -14.33 4.74
N PRO A 160 4.41 -13.85 4.03
CA PRO A 160 3.40 -12.99 4.66
C PRO A 160 2.42 -13.72 5.58
N ASN A 161 2.38 -15.06 5.54
CA ASN A 161 1.45 -15.83 6.35
C ASN A 161 1.97 -16.10 7.77
N ASP A 162 3.29 -16.22 7.93
CA ASP A 162 3.94 -16.56 9.19
C ASP A 162 5.03 -15.56 9.61
N GLY A 163 5.29 -14.53 8.80
CA GLY A 163 6.32 -13.51 9.06
C GLY A 163 7.75 -14.04 8.99
N ALA A 164 7.95 -15.29 8.56
CA ALA A 164 9.27 -15.89 8.52
C ALA A 164 10.11 -15.29 7.39
N PHE A 165 11.36 -15.00 7.67
CA PHE A 165 12.35 -14.72 6.63
C PHE A 165 12.52 -15.97 5.75
N VAL A 166 12.68 -15.74 4.44
CA VAL A 166 12.94 -16.81 3.48
C VAL A 166 14.43 -16.89 3.25
N ASP A 167 14.99 -18.09 3.41
CA ASP A 167 16.39 -18.34 3.15
C ASP A 167 16.71 -18.17 1.65
N GLY A 168 17.64 -17.26 1.35
CA GLY A 168 18.18 -17.02 0.02
C GLY A 168 19.24 -18.03 -0.40
N ASN A 169 19.63 -18.96 0.48
CA ASN A 169 20.71 -19.93 0.24
C ASN A 169 21.99 -19.24 -0.25
N LEU A 170 22.25 -18.02 0.26
CA LEU A 170 23.35 -17.12 -0.10
C LEU A 170 23.50 -16.86 -1.60
N GLY A 171 22.39 -16.83 -2.34
CA GLY A 171 22.43 -16.66 -3.79
C GLY A 171 23.08 -17.85 -4.53
N GLY A 172 23.22 -19.01 -3.88
CA GLY A 172 23.80 -20.23 -4.45
C GLY A 172 25.33 -20.31 -4.40
N ALA A 173 25.99 -19.50 -3.56
CA ALA A 173 27.45 -19.49 -3.45
C ALA A 173 28.02 -20.81 -2.87
N ALA A 174 28.91 -21.45 -3.62
CA ALA A 174 29.56 -22.71 -3.22
C ALA A 174 30.44 -22.53 -1.96
N GLY A 175 30.41 -23.53 -1.07
CA GLY A 175 31.22 -23.54 0.16
C GLY A 175 30.63 -22.77 1.34
N SER A 176 29.40 -22.28 1.21
CA SER A 176 28.72 -21.54 2.28
C SER A 176 28.15 -22.45 3.37
N ILE A 177 28.11 -21.94 4.61
CA ILE A 177 27.47 -22.63 5.74
C ILE A 177 25.95 -22.48 5.65
N ALA A 178 25.21 -23.55 5.89
CA ALA A 178 23.74 -23.53 5.93
C ALA A 178 23.23 -22.64 7.07
N GLY A 179 22.23 -21.81 6.79
CA GLY A 179 21.60 -20.92 7.77
C GLY A 179 20.53 -20.06 7.11
N LEU A 180 19.80 -19.27 7.91
CA LEU A 180 18.85 -18.31 7.37
C LEU A 180 19.60 -17.12 6.80
N ASN A 181 19.74 -17.03 5.47
CA ASN A 181 20.51 -16.01 4.78
C ASN A 181 19.61 -15.08 3.92
N PRO A 182 20.04 -13.84 3.66
CA PRO A 182 19.36 -12.98 2.71
C PRO A 182 19.53 -13.52 1.28
N ASP A 183 18.81 -12.92 0.32
CA ASP A 183 19.14 -13.10 -1.09
C ASP A 183 20.45 -12.37 -1.44
N ALA A 184 20.96 -12.57 -2.66
CA ALA A 184 22.13 -11.82 -3.10
C ALA A 184 21.84 -10.31 -3.10
N ALA A 185 22.80 -9.53 -2.61
CA ALA A 185 22.72 -8.07 -2.61
C ALA A 185 22.56 -7.51 -4.03
N LEU A 186 21.96 -6.32 -4.14
CA LEU A 186 21.78 -5.64 -5.42
C LEU A 186 23.14 -5.43 -6.11
N ASN A 187 23.19 -5.73 -7.40
CA ASN A 187 24.41 -5.69 -8.21
C ASN A 187 24.13 -5.36 -9.68
N GLY A 188 25.21 -5.21 -10.45
CA GLY A 188 25.15 -4.86 -11.87
C GLY A 188 25.17 -3.35 -12.06
N GLY A 189 24.05 -2.78 -12.52
CA GLY A 189 23.98 -1.36 -12.88
C GLY A 189 23.93 -0.38 -11.71
N ALA A 190 23.49 -0.83 -10.53
CA ALA A 190 23.46 -0.03 -9.30
C ALA A 190 23.41 -0.94 -8.06
N THR A 191 23.55 -0.36 -6.87
CA THR A 191 23.64 -1.13 -5.61
C THR A 191 22.81 -0.54 -4.47
N GLN A 192 22.03 0.54 -4.68
CA GLN A 192 21.27 1.21 -3.61
C GLN A 192 19.78 1.07 -3.89
N GLY A 193 19.13 0.12 -3.20
CA GLY A 193 17.70 -0.12 -3.35
C GLY A 193 16.88 0.87 -2.57
N MET A 194 16.08 1.67 -3.27
CA MET A 194 15.26 2.75 -2.70
C MET A 194 13.78 2.53 -2.93
N GLY A 195 13.45 1.63 -3.85
CA GLY A 195 12.11 1.16 -4.06
C GLY A 195 12.13 -0.21 -4.69
N THR A 196 11.13 -1.02 -4.39
CA THR A 196 10.86 -2.28 -5.11
C THR A 196 9.38 -2.31 -5.47
N ALA A 197 9.07 -2.80 -6.67
CA ALA A 197 7.68 -2.97 -7.12
C ALA A 197 7.56 -4.14 -8.11
N TYR A 198 6.45 -4.86 -8.05
CA TYR A 198 6.08 -5.90 -8.99
C TYR A 198 4.99 -5.39 -9.95
N SER A 199 5.11 -5.71 -11.23
CA SER A 199 4.04 -5.45 -12.20
C SER A 199 2.84 -6.38 -12.00
N ASN A 200 1.69 -5.97 -12.54
CA ASN A 200 0.43 -6.73 -12.48
C ASN A 200 0.03 -7.04 -11.03
N ASN A 201 -0.01 -6.00 -10.18
CA ASN A 201 -0.22 -6.11 -8.74
C ASN A 201 -1.68 -6.43 -8.38
N GLU A 202 -2.16 -7.57 -8.86
CA GLU A 202 -3.53 -8.05 -8.76
C GLU A 202 -3.52 -9.47 -8.17
N ALA A 203 -4.60 -9.88 -7.53
CA ALA A 203 -4.71 -11.22 -6.97
C ALA A 203 -4.54 -12.30 -8.06
N ASN A 204 -3.65 -13.27 -7.81
CA ASN A 204 -3.39 -14.40 -8.70
C ASN A 204 -2.90 -13.99 -10.11
N ALA A 205 -2.08 -12.94 -10.20
CA ALA A 205 -1.44 -12.57 -11.46
C ALA A 205 -0.68 -13.76 -12.07
N ALA A 206 -0.77 -13.93 -13.39
CA ALA A 206 -0.09 -15.03 -14.08
C ALA A 206 1.40 -14.75 -14.30
N LEU A 207 1.77 -13.48 -14.48
CA LEU A 207 3.13 -13.03 -14.77
C LEU A 207 3.41 -11.75 -13.99
N THR A 208 4.65 -11.59 -13.55
CA THR A 208 5.13 -10.36 -12.91
C THR A 208 6.59 -10.11 -13.27
N THR A 209 6.97 -8.83 -13.30
CA THR A 209 8.35 -8.36 -13.43
C THR A 209 8.67 -7.53 -12.21
N GLN A 210 9.85 -7.76 -11.62
CA GLN A 210 10.34 -6.95 -10.51
C GLN A 210 11.09 -5.72 -11.04
N PHE A 211 10.75 -4.58 -10.47
CA PHE A 211 11.45 -3.32 -10.68
C PHE A 211 12.09 -2.84 -9.39
N THR A 212 13.24 -2.18 -9.52
CA THR A 212 13.97 -1.56 -8.42
C THR A 212 14.29 -0.14 -8.79
N LEU A 213 13.97 0.79 -7.89
CA LEU A 213 14.34 2.19 -8.01
C LEU A 213 15.66 2.41 -7.26
N ASP A 214 16.61 3.07 -7.92
CA ASP A 214 17.91 3.40 -7.35
C ASP A 214 18.13 4.92 -7.31
N SER A 215 18.44 5.44 -6.13
CA SER A 215 18.67 6.90 -5.90
C SER A 215 20.02 7.37 -6.40
N SER A 216 21.02 6.49 -6.49
CA SER A 216 22.36 6.89 -6.93
C SER A 216 22.39 7.22 -8.42
N THR A 217 21.48 6.61 -9.17
CA THR A 217 21.36 6.74 -10.64
C THR A 217 20.07 7.42 -11.08
N ASN A 218 19.12 7.67 -10.17
CA ASN A 218 17.80 8.23 -10.45
C ASN A 218 17.07 7.48 -11.57
N ALA A 219 17.17 6.14 -11.54
CA ALA A 219 16.68 5.27 -12.59
C ALA A 219 15.90 4.07 -12.03
N LEU A 220 14.92 3.63 -12.83
CA LEU A 220 14.20 2.38 -12.65
C LEU A 220 14.97 1.27 -13.37
N TYR A 221 15.20 0.16 -12.67
CA TYR A 221 15.83 -1.05 -13.21
C TYR A 221 14.84 -2.20 -13.22
N ILE A 222 15.05 -3.16 -14.12
CA ILE A 222 14.49 -4.51 -14.00
C ILE A 222 15.45 -5.33 -13.13
N GLN A 223 14.94 -5.96 -12.08
CA GLN A 223 15.73 -6.87 -11.24
C GLN A 223 15.53 -8.31 -11.72
N GLN A 224 16.51 -8.84 -12.45
CA GLN A 224 16.42 -10.15 -13.09
C GLN A 224 17.77 -10.89 -13.12
N PRO A 225 17.88 -12.07 -12.48
CA PRO A 225 16.89 -12.69 -11.60
C PRO A 225 16.68 -11.94 -10.27
N PRO A 226 15.44 -11.86 -9.73
CA PRO A 226 15.14 -11.25 -8.44
C PRO A 226 16.07 -11.67 -7.29
N ASN A 227 16.26 -12.97 -7.09
CA ASN A 227 17.02 -13.48 -5.93
C ASN A 227 18.55 -13.34 -6.11
N ALA A 228 19.00 -13.09 -7.34
CA ALA A 228 20.40 -12.77 -7.63
C ALA A 228 20.71 -11.27 -7.47
N GLY A 229 19.70 -10.42 -7.24
CA GLY A 229 19.89 -8.98 -7.06
C GLY A 229 20.34 -8.23 -8.31
N THR A 230 20.39 -8.88 -9.48
CA THR A 230 20.98 -8.31 -10.70
C THR A 230 20.06 -7.26 -11.32
N LEU A 231 20.53 -6.02 -11.41
CA LEU A 231 19.82 -4.89 -12.00
C LEU A 231 20.25 -4.67 -13.46
N ILE A 232 19.28 -4.69 -14.37
CA ILE A 232 19.46 -4.51 -15.81
C ILE A 232 18.45 -3.52 -16.39
N ASN A 233 18.68 -3.08 -17.64
CA ASN A 233 17.75 -2.25 -18.43
C ASN A 233 17.29 -0.98 -17.71
N SER A 234 18.25 -0.13 -17.31
CA SER A 234 17.94 1.11 -16.61
C SER A 234 17.18 2.12 -17.48
N VAL A 235 16.22 2.80 -16.87
CA VAL A 235 15.48 3.90 -17.47
C VAL A 235 15.42 5.05 -16.47
N PRO A 236 15.97 6.24 -16.79
CA PRO A 236 15.79 7.43 -15.96
C PRO A 236 14.31 7.79 -15.83
N ILE A 237 13.88 8.19 -14.63
CA ILE A 237 12.51 8.68 -14.44
C ILE A 237 12.49 10.19 -14.72
N MET A 238 11.59 10.61 -15.61
CA MET A 238 11.53 11.99 -16.09
C MET A 238 10.23 12.66 -15.64
N LEU A 239 10.33 13.91 -15.19
CA LEU A 239 9.22 14.85 -15.06
C LEU A 239 9.37 15.94 -16.14
N GLY A 240 8.64 15.77 -17.23
CA GLY A 240 8.87 16.57 -18.43
C GLY A 240 10.27 16.31 -18.99
N SER A 241 11.10 17.35 -19.09
CA SER A 241 12.49 17.24 -19.56
C SER A 241 13.52 17.09 -18.44
N ASN A 242 13.10 17.07 -17.18
CA ASN A 242 14.00 16.95 -16.03
C ASN A 242 14.02 15.51 -15.53
N VAL A 243 15.20 15.01 -15.17
CA VAL A 243 15.30 13.78 -14.38
C VAL A 243 14.73 14.06 -13.00
N LEU A 244 13.84 13.18 -12.54
CA LEU A 244 13.30 13.24 -11.19
C LEU A 244 14.37 12.70 -10.23
N ASP A 245 14.73 13.51 -9.24
CA ASP A 245 15.70 13.14 -8.22
C ASP A 245 14.98 12.42 -7.07
N PHE A 246 15.47 11.23 -6.73
CA PHE A 246 14.94 10.43 -5.62
C PHE A 246 15.97 10.45 -4.48
N PRO A 247 15.82 11.33 -3.48
CA PRO A 247 16.74 11.33 -2.36
C PRO A 247 16.69 10.00 -1.59
N PRO A 248 17.73 9.70 -0.77
CA PRO A 248 17.69 8.64 0.23
C PRO A 248 16.33 8.62 0.97
N MET A 249 15.75 7.44 1.30
CA MET A 249 14.35 7.23 1.73
C MET A 249 14.11 7.98 3.04
N ALA A 250 13.75 9.25 2.95
CA ALA A 250 13.76 10.13 4.12
C ALA A 250 12.36 10.41 4.66
N ASP A 251 11.29 10.42 3.86
CA ASP A 251 10.07 11.06 4.39
C ASP A 251 8.70 10.54 3.93
N LEU A 252 8.57 9.73 2.86
CA LEU A 252 7.24 9.26 2.48
C LEU A 252 7.25 8.01 1.59
N ILE A 253 6.64 6.92 2.06
CA ILE A 253 6.33 5.75 1.23
C ILE A 253 4.84 5.77 0.89
N LEU A 254 4.52 5.78 -0.41
CA LEU A 254 3.16 5.77 -0.96
C LEU A 254 2.82 4.36 -1.46
N ARG A 255 1.65 3.82 -1.09
CA ARG A 255 1.17 2.51 -1.54
C ARG A 255 -0.30 2.49 -1.87
N GLN A 256 -0.65 1.87 -2.99
CA GLN A 256 -2.03 1.81 -3.46
C GLN A 256 -2.88 0.88 -2.58
N ALA A 257 -4.02 1.38 -2.12
CA ALA A 257 -5.07 0.57 -1.52
C ALA A 257 -6.02 0.09 -2.63
N SER A 258 -5.68 -1.01 -3.30
CA SER A 258 -6.63 -1.69 -4.19
C SER A 258 -7.44 -2.70 -3.37
N MET A 259 -8.73 -2.46 -3.20
CA MET A 259 -9.66 -3.52 -2.81
C MET A 259 -9.90 -4.39 -4.05
N PRO A 260 -9.79 -5.73 -3.97
CA PRO A 260 -10.17 -6.58 -5.09
C PRO A 260 -11.62 -6.29 -5.46
N ALA A 261 -11.86 -5.98 -6.74
CA ALA A 261 -13.20 -5.80 -7.27
C ALA A 261 -13.94 -7.15 -7.28
N SER A 262 -14.44 -7.59 -6.12
CA SER A 262 -15.34 -8.72 -6.05
C SER A 262 -16.37 -8.54 -4.93
N VAL A 263 -17.63 -8.46 -5.37
CA VAL A 263 -18.86 -8.60 -4.59
C VAL A 263 -19.30 -7.38 -3.75
N VAL A 264 -19.48 -6.22 -4.40
CA VAL A 264 -20.72 -5.46 -4.12
C VAL A 264 -21.85 -6.18 -4.86
N GLY A 265 -22.21 -7.34 -4.30
CA GLY A 265 -23.46 -7.99 -4.63
C GLY A 265 -24.56 -6.98 -4.37
N ARG A 266 -25.39 -6.75 -5.40
CA ARG A 266 -26.60 -5.93 -5.32
C ARG A 266 -27.52 -6.51 -4.24
N SER A 267 -27.37 -6.12 -2.98
CA SER A 267 -28.43 -6.29 -2.00
C SER A 267 -29.34 -5.07 -2.08
N ARG A 268 -30.40 -5.23 -2.86
CA ARG A 268 -31.62 -4.45 -2.68
C ARG A 268 -32.14 -4.71 -1.28
N ALA A 269 -31.90 -3.80 -0.35
CA ALA A 269 -32.72 -3.63 0.85
C ALA A 269 -32.35 -2.26 1.42
N TRP A 270 -33.37 -1.41 1.57
CA TRP A 270 -33.47 -0.16 2.36
C TRP A 270 -34.15 0.93 1.53
N GLN A 271 -35.48 0.81 1.40
CA GLN A 271 -36.39 1.95 1.30
C GLN A 271 -37.81 1.49 1.66
N GLN A 272 -38.02 1.25 2.95
CA GLN A 272 -39.27 1.64 3.61
C GLN A 272 -38.92 2.86 4.47
N GLN A 273 -39.83 3.84 4.46
CA GLN A 273 -39.81 5.14 5.17
C GLN A 273 -39.21 6.31 4.37
N CYS A 274 -40.03 6.90 3.50
CA CYS A 274 -40.71 8.20 3.70
C CYS A 274 -41.59 8.49 2.48
#